data_AF-A0A3M0XP57-F1
#
_entry.id   AF-A0A3M0XP57-F1
#
_cell.length_a   1.000
_cell.length_b   1.000
_cell.length_c   1.000
_cell.angle_alpha   90.00
_cell.angle_beta   90.00
_cell.angle_gamma   90.00
#
_symmetry.space_group_name_H-M   'P 1'
#
loop_
_entity.id
_entity.type
_entity.pdbx_description
1 polymer ?
#
loop_
_entity_poly.entity_id
_entity_poly.type
_entity_poly.pdbx_seq_one_letter_code
_entity_poly.pdbx_strand_id
1 'polypeptide(L)'
;MSFADWRAWLFCLAATVGDVGMILFIFALGCWIFGGWEWAARLTVTRVVCLLSMGALLAIGAEMVGVGLGYWHYSARMPTLPWLNVGLVPFMQMLLLPVLAYRIGWRLTAYFHKSVQGGEP
;
A
#
# COMPACT_ATOMS: atom_id res chain seq x y z
N MET A 1 20.58 -15.30 -18.20
CA MET A 1 20.12 -14.79 -16.90
C MET A 1 21.00 -15.39 -15.83
N SER A 2 21.72 -14.56 -15.07
CA SER A 2 22.66 -14.98 -14.05
C SER A 2 21.90 -15.39 -12.77
N PHE A 3 22.46 -16.30 -11.97
CA PHE A 3 21.91 -16.66 -10.64
C PHE A 3 21.75 -15.44 -9.70
N ALA A 4 22.55 -14.39 -9.91
CA ALA A 4 22.42 -13.13 -9.20
C ALA A 4 21.09 -12.42 -9.48
N ASP A 5 20.58 -12.55 -10.72
CA ASP A 5 19.32 -11.92 -11.12
C ASP A 5 18.16 -12.58 -10.37
N TRP A 6 18.13 -13.92 -10.30
CA TRP A 6 17.03 -14.67 -9.67
C TRP A 6 16.78 -14.28 -8.21
N ARG A 7 17.85 -14.08 -7.43
CA ARG A 7 17.74 -13.62 -6.04
C ARG A 7 17.15 -12.21 -5.97
N ALA A 8 17.55 -11.31 -6.86
CA ALA A 8 16.98 -9.97 -6.94
C ALA A 8 15.48 -10.00 -7.28
N TRP A 9 15.07 -10.84 -8.23
CA TRP A 9 13.65 -11.06 -8.56
C TRP A 9 12.85 -11.59 -7.36
N LEU A 10 13.40 -12.56 -6.60
CA LEU A 10 12.76 -13.07 -5.39
C LEU A 10 12.64 -12.01 -4.30
N PHE A 11 13.64 -11.14 -4.14
CA PHE A 11 13.56 -10.01 -3.21
C PHE A 11 12.45 -9.02 -3.63
N CYS A 12 12.36 -8.68 -4.91
CA CYS A 12 11.29 -7.83 -5.43
C CYS A 12 9.89 -8.46 -5.22
N LEU A 13 9.79 -9.78 -5.43
CA LEU A 13 8.54 -10.51 -5.20
C LEU A 13 8.17 -10.50 -3.71
N ALA A 14 9.12 -10.77 -2.82
CA ALA A 14 8.91 -10.70 -1.38
C ALA A 14 8.50 -9.28 -0.93
N ALA A 15 9.14 -8.24 -1.47
CA ALA A 15 8.77 -6.85 -1.20
C ALA A 15 7.33 -6.56 -1.66
N THR A 16 6.95 -7.03 -2.86
CA THR A 16 5.59 -6.87 -3.41
C THR A 16 4.54 -7.57 -2.53
N VAL A 17 4.83 -8.79 -2.06
CA VAL A 17 3.97 -9.52 -1.13
C VAL A 17 3.81 -8.76 0.18
N GLY A 18 4.90 -8.16 0.68
CA GLY A 18 4.88 -7.26 1.83
C GLY A 18 3.95 -6.08 1.61
N ASP A 19 4.10 -5.35 0.49
CA ASP A 19 3.25 -4.20 0.14
C ASP A 19 1.77 -4.58 0.08
N VAL A 20 1.43 -5.69 -0.56
CA VAL A 20 0.05 -6.21 -0.62
C VAL A 20 -0.46 -6.53 0.80
N GLY A 21 0.34 -7.22 1.61
CA GLY A 21 -0.02 -7.55 2.99
C GLY A 21 -0.29 -6.30 3.83
N MET A 22 0.54 -5.27 3.67
CA MET A 22 0.37 -4.01 4.36
C MET A 22 -0.89 -3.26 3.92
N ILE A 23 -1.20 -3.22 2.63
CA ILE A 23 -2.45 -2.61 2.12
C ILE A 23 -3.67 -3.37 2.63
N LEU A 24 -3.64 -4.71 2.66
CA LEU A 24 -4.71 -5.53 3.21
C LEU A 24 -4.89 -5.32 4.71
N PHE A 25 -3.80 -5.13 5.45
CA PHE A 25 -3.85 -4.82 6.87
C PHE A 25 -4.51 -3.45 7.12
N ILE A 26 -4.13 -2.44 6.35
CA ILE A 26 -4.81 -1.13 6.38
C ILE A 26 -6.30 -1.31 6.04
N PHE A 27 -6.62 -2.15 5.05
CA PHE A 27 -8.01 -2.41 4.68
C PHE A 27 -8.81 -3.01 5.84
N ALA A 28 -8.27 -4.05 6.46
CA ALA A 28 -8.88 -4.77 7.55
C ALA A 28 -9.12 -3.86 8.77
N LEU A 29 -8.14 -3.01 9.11
CA LEU A 29 -8.31 -2.02 10.17
C LEU A 29 -9.36 -0.97 9.80
N GLY A 30 -9.42 -0.54 8.54
CA GLY A 30 -10.48 0.35 8.06
C GLY A 30 -11.87 -0.27 8.19
N CYS A 31 -12.02 -1.55 7.83
CA CYS A 31 -13.25 -2.31 8.06
C CYS A 31 -13.61 -2.39 9.55
N TRP A 32 -12.62 -2.58 10.42
CA TRP A 32 -12.82 -2.62 11.87
C TRP A 32 -13.30 -1.27 12.42
N ILE A 33 -12.62 -0.17 12.05
CA ILE A 33 -12.90 1.18 12.57
C ILE A 33 -14.23 1.73 12.03
N PHE A 34 -14.48 1.57 10.73
CA PHE A 34 -15.64 2.17 10.05
C PHE A 34 -16.82 1.22 9.86
N GLY A 35 -16.68 -0.05 10.27
CA GLY A 35 -17.80 -0.98 10.45
C GLY A 35 -18.45 -1.47 9.15
N GLY A 36 -17.66 -1.84 8.13
CA GLY A 36 -18.20 -2.49 6.93
C GLY A 36 -17.34 -2.31 5.68
N TRP A 37 -17.40 -3.26 4.74
CA TRP A 37 -16.55 -3.33 3.53
C TRP A 37 -16.73 -2.15 2.57
N GLU A 38 -17.90 -1.52 2.60
CA GLU A 38 -18.27 -0.31 1.86
C GLU A 38 -17.50 0.94 2.31
N TRP A 39 -16.74 0.86 3.40
CA TRP A 39 -16.01 2.02 3.94
C TRP A 39 -15.04 2.63 2.91
N ALA A 40 -14.41 1.78 2.09
CA ALA A 40 -13.50 2.18 1.02
C ALA A 40 -14.23 2.77 -0.21
N ALA A 41 -15.53 2.48 -0.39
CA ALA A 41 -16.32 3.02 -1.49
C ALA A 41 -16.60 4.53 -1.32
N ARG A 42 -16.70 5.00 -0.07
CA ARG A 42 -16.87 6.42 0.25
C ARG A 42 -15.61 6.97 0.94
N LEU A 43 -14.63 7.40 0.14
CA LEU A 43 -13.41 8.07 0.60
C LEU A 43 -13.71 9.52 1.05
N THR A 44 -14.32 9.68 2.22
CA THR A 44 -14.46 10.99 2.89
C THR A 44 -13.08 11.48 3.37
N VAL A 45 -12.89 12.81 3.50
CA VAL A 45 -11.64 13.42 3.99
C VAL A 45 -11.15 12.75 5.27
N THR A 46 -12.03 12.50 6.25
CA THR A 46 -11.67 11.80 7.51
C THR A 46 -11.10 10.41 7.27
N ARG A 47 -11.66 9.64 6.34
CA ARG A 47 -11.20 8.28 6.00
C ARG A 47 -9.88 8.32 5.25
N VAL A 48 -9.68 9.31 4.38
CA VAL A 48 -8.40 9.56 3.70
C VAL A 48 -7.33 9.93 4.72
N VAL A 49 -7.60 10.84 5.66
CA VAL A 49 -6.64 11.19 6.72
C VAL A 49 -6.30 9.95 7.56
N CYS A 50 -7.30 9.17 7.97
CA CYS A 50 -7.08 7.91 8.69
C CYS A 50 -6.18 6.94 7.90
N LEU A 51 -6.45 6.78 6.60
CA LEU A 51 -5.65 5.96 5.69
C LEU A 51 -4.19 6.43 5.61
N LEU A 52 -3.98 7.74 5.45
CA LEU A 52 -2.65 8.32 5.40
C LEU A 52 -1.91 8.14 6.73
N SER A 53 -2.60 8.30 7.86
CA SER A 53 -2.02 8.06 9.19
C SER A 53 -1.61 6.59 9.37
N MET A 54 -2.45 5.65 8.97
CA MET A 54 -2.15 4.21 9.06
C MET A 54 -0.99 3.82 8.15
N GLY A 55 -0.99 4.30 6.90
CA GLY A 55 0.10 4.09 5.96
C GLY A 55 1.42 4.69 6.46
N ALA A 56 1.37 5.89 7.06
CA ALA A 56 2.55 6.50 7.67
C ALA A 56 3.09 5.66 8.85
N LEU A 57 2.22 5.19 9.75
CA LEU A 57 2.63 4.35 10.88
C LEU A 57 3.25 3.03 10.42
N LEU A 58 2.66 2.38 9.42
CA LEU A 58 3.22 1.14 8.87
C LEU A 58 4.53 1.38 8.12
N ALA A 59 4.65 2.47 7.35
CA ALA A 59 5.90 2.81 6.69
C ALA A 59 7.03 3.03 7.69
N ILE A 60 6.76 3.75 8.78
CA ILE A 60 7.72 3.96 9.88
C ILE A 60 8.06 2.63 10.55
N GLY A 61 7.05 1.81 10.89
CA GLY A 61 7.27 0.51 11.54
C GLY A 61 8.08 -0.46 10.67
N ALA A 62 7.72 -0.59 9.40
CA ALA A 62 8.43 -1.42 8.44
C ALA A 62 9.88 -0.96 8.26
N GLU A 63 10.11 0.35 8.26
CA GLU A 63 11.45 0.92 8.21
C GLU A 63 12.29 0.57 9.45
N MET A 64 11.74 0.78 10.64
CA MET A 64 12.44 0.48 11.88
C MET A 64 12.81 -1.00 11.97
N VAL A 65 11.92 -1.89 11.50
CA VAL A 65 12.17 -3.33 11.43
C VAL A 65 13.23 -3.64 10.38
N GLY A 66 13.14 -3.04 9.18
CA GLY A 66 14.07 -3.26 8.08
C GLY A 66 15.50 -2.85 8.40
N VAL A 67 15.67 -1.66 8.98
CA VAL A 67 16.97 -1.15 9.41
C VAL A 67 17.46 -1.89 10.66
N GLY A 68 16.58 -2.10 11.65
CA GLY A 68 16.93 -2.74 12.92
C GLY A 68 17.35 -4.20 12.78
N LEU A 69 16.76 -4.94 11.84
CA LEU A 69 17.13 -6.32 11.51
C LEU A 69 18.25 -6.41 10.45
N GLY A 70 18.71 -5.27 9.92
CA GLY A 70 19.78 -5.22 8.92
C GLY A 70 19.38 -5.73 7.54
N TYR A 71 18.08 -5.80 7.22
CA TYR A 71 17.58 -6.24 5.92
C TYR A 71 17.98 -5.27 4.79
N TRP A 72 18.05 -3.97 5.08
CA TRP A 72 18.58 -2.97 4.15
C TRP A 72 19.24 -1.80 4.89
N HIS A 73 20.17 -1.14 4.20
CA HIS A 73 20.87 0.06 4.67
C HIS A 73 20.63 1.20 3.67
N TYR A 74 20.35 2.39 4.19
CA TYR A 74 20.22 3.58 3.36
C TYR A 74 21.58 4.01 2.82
N SER A 75 21.68 4.08 1.49
CA SER A 75 22.81 4.71 0.81
C SER A 75 22.59 6.21 0.70
N ALA A 76 23.67 7.00 0.64
CA ALA A 76 23.63 8.47 0.51
C ALA A 76 22.85 8.99 -0.73
N ARG A 77 22.50 8.12 -1.69
CA ARG A 77 21.71 8.45 -2.88
C ARG A 77 20.20 8.25 -2.71
N MET A 78 19.76 7.65 -1.61
CA MET A 78 18.34 7.42 -1.35
C MET A 78 17.76 8.62 -0.61
N PRO A 79 16.82 9.39 -1.21
CA PRO A 79 16.21 10.51 -0.53
C PRO A 79 15.35 9.99 0.63
N THR A 80 15.76 10.34 1.85
CA THR A 80 15.02 10.07 3.08
C THR A 80 14.33 11.33 3.56
N LEU A 81 13.22 11.16 4.28
CA LEU A 81 12.60 12.26 5.02
C LEU A 81 13.50 12.62 6.21
N PRO A 82 14.05 13.86 6.28
CA PRO A 82 15.09 14.21 7.24
C PRO A 82 14.64 14.13 8.71
N TRP A 83 13.32 14.20 8.96
CA TRP A 83 12.73 14.15 10.30
C TRP A 83 12.38 12.73 10.76
N LEU A 84 12.17 11.81 9.82
CA LEU A 84 11.65 10.47 10.10
C LEU A 84 12.67 9.37 9.78
N ASN A 85 13.76 9.68 9.08
CA ASN A 85 14.71 8.70 8.52
C ASN A 85 14.04 7.59 7.69
N VAL A 86 12.83 7.86 7.17
CA VAL A 86 12.10 6.93 6.30
C VAL A 86 12.40 7.26 4.84
N GLY A 87 12.59 6.26 3.99
CA GLY A 87 12.69 6.43 2.54
C GLY A 87 11.49 7.18 1.95
N LEU A 88 11.74 8.22 1.15
CA LEU A 88 10.68 9.04 0.56
C LEU A 88 9.76 8.22 -0.37
N VAL A 89 10.37 7.33 -1.17
CA VAL A 89 9.65 6.47 -2.12
C VAL A 89 8.71 5.49 -1.40
N PRO A 90 9.16 4.64 -0.45
CA PRO A 90 8.26 3.72 0.26
C PRO A 90 7.20 4.45 1.07
N PHE A 91 7.51 5.63 1.64
CA PHE A 91 6.52 6.46 2.30
C PHE A 91 5.41 6.92 1.33
N MET A 92 5.79 7.55 0.21
CA MET A 92 4.81 7.98 -0.81
C MET A 92 4.03 6.81 -1.40
N GLN A 93 4.67 5.66 -1.59
CA GLN A 93 4.03 4.44 -2.04
C GLN A 93 2.92 4.00 -1.08
N MET A 94 3.20 3.93 0.22
CA MET A 94 2.23 3.60 1.27
C MET A 94 1.07 4.60 1.38
N LEU A 95 1.31 5.88 1.07
CA LEU A 95 0.27 6.90 1.08
C LEU A 95 -0.65 6.83 -0.15
N LEU A 96 -0.07 6.61 -1.32
CA LEU A 96 -0.79 6.67 -2.60
C LEU A 96 -1.44 5.34 -2.98
N LEU A 97 -0.77 4.20 -2.77
CA LEU A 97 -1.25 2.90 -3.21
C LEU A 97 -2.62 2.53 -2.62
N PRO A 98 -2.90 2.69 -1.32
CA PRO A 98 -4.22 2.34 -0.79
C PRO A 98 -5.31 3.17 -1.45
N VAL A 99 -5.11 4.49 -1.59
CA VAL A 99 -6.09 5.40 -2.19
C VAL A 99 -6.35 5.04 -3.66
N LEU A 100 -5.28 4.77 -4.43
CA LEU A 100 -5.39 4.39 -5.83
C LEU A 100 -6.02 3.00 -5.99
N ALA A 101 -5.61 2.02 -5.19
CA ALA A 101 -6.15 0.67 -5.22
C ALA A 101 -7.66 0.66 -4.97
N TYR A 102 -8.14 1.41 -3.97
CA TYR A 102 -9.59 1.50 -3.71
C TYR A 102 -10.34 2.23 -4.82
N ARG A 103 -9.77 3.31 -5.36
CA ARG A 103 -10.40 4.04 -6.48
C ARG A 103 -10.52 3.18 -7.74
N ILE A 104 -9.47 2.44 -8.08
CA ILE A 104 -9.46 1.55 -9.24
C ILE A 104 -10.39 0.36 -9.00
N GLY A 105 -10.30 -0.29 -7.84
CA GLY A 105 -11.18 -1.40 -7.46
C GLY A 105 -12.65 -1.02 -7.60
N TRP A 106 -13.04 0.13 -7.05
CA TRP A 106 -14.42 0.64 -7.19
C TRP A 106 -14.84 0.85 -8.65
N ARG A 107 -13.98 1.47 -9.48
CA ARG A 107 -14.26 1.70 -10.91
C ARG A 107 -14.45 0.39 -11.67
N LEU A 108 -13.64 -0.62 -11.36
CA LEU A 108 -13.75 -1.94 -11.99
C LEU A 108 -15.03 -2.64 -11.57
N THR A 109 -15.37 -2.68 -10.28
CA THR A 109 -16.62 -3.29 -9.81
C THR A 109 -17.85 -2.62 -10.40
N ALA A 110 -17.86 -1.28 -10.50
CA ALA A 110 -18.93 -0.54 -11.15
C ALA A 110 -19.04 -0.85 -12.66
N TYR A 111 -17.89 -1.00 -13.34
CA TYR A 111 -17.85 -1.39 -14.75
C TYR A 111 -18.40 -2.80 -14.97
N PHE A 112 -17.94 -3.77 -14.19
CA PHE A 112 -18.41 -5.16 -14.25
C PHE A 112 -19.90 -5.29 -13.94
N HIS A 113 -20.40 -4.54 -12.96
CA HIS A 113 -21.83 -4.53 -12.64
C HIS A 113 -22.66 -3.99 -13.82
N LYS A 114 -22.18 -2.92 -14.47
CA LYS A 114 -22.82 -2.34 -15.65
C LYS A 114 -22.75 -3.26 -16.88
N SER A 115 -21.66 -4.01 -17.07
CA SER A 115 -21.55 -4.96 -18.19
C SER A 115 -22.40 -6.21 -17.99
N VAL A 116 -22.61 -6.65 -16.74
CA VAL A 116 -23.50 -7.79 -16.42
C VAL A 116 -24.98 -7.41 -16.58
N GLN A 117 -25.37 -6.17 -16.24
CA GLN A 117 -26.75 -5.69 -16.42
C GLN A 117 -27.03 -5.08 -17.80
N GLY A 118 -25.97 -4.71 -18.54
CA GLY A 118 -26.04 -4.10 -19.87
C GLY A 118 -25.86 -5.08 -21.03
N GLY A 119 -26.09 -6.38 -20.81
CA GLY A 119 -26.39 -7.29 -21.91
C GLY A 119 -27.73 -6.86 -22.52
N GLU A 120 -27.69 -6.25 -23.71
CA GLU A 120 -28.85 -5.72 -24.42
C GLU A 120 -29.96 -6.78 -24.65
N PRO A 121 -31.25 -6.37 -24.74
CA PRO A 121 -32.41 -7.24 -24.98
C PRO A 121 -32.43 -7.97 -26.32
#